data_AF-A0A087U126-F1
#
_entry.id   AF-A0A087U126-F1
#
_cell.length_a   1.000
_cell.length_b   1.000
_cell.length_c   1.000
_cell.angle_alpha   90.00
_cell.angle_beta   90.00
_cell.angle_gamma   90.00
#
_symmetry.space_group_name_H-M   'P 1'
#
loop_
_entity.id
_entity.type
_entity.pdbx_description
1 polymer ?
#
loop_
_entity_poly.entity_id
_entity_poly.type
_entity_poly.pdbx_seq_one_letter_code
_entity_poly.pdbx_strand_id
1 'polypeptide(L)'
;MLKQKVLLSKRLQTEWEQAASECSSLVGCVERADTYVSRMRDSWQSFVKDKSMRVLSSHDEQFHFLEKVKVQQTSKKLLALWQEQCLKSCLQAANKLDEWYSGMQATMVQCRCLEEDLNSTNLLVKNYSSSVQEAESEIFNISEQIISSLQSVGVSGSVVNNHSQELKSQTEYSLTNHEYPKRKSKHSSYRNVLSQLQNLKNENSSLWEIAAENSAIIEQFCMILKDIKTTGSEENSGQLT
;
A
#
# COMPACT_ATOMS: atom_id res chain seq x y z
N MET A 1 7.07 -3.35 3.12
CA MET A 1 6.43 -3.34 1.77
C MET A 1 5.77 -1.99 1.45
N LEU A 2 4.81 -1.48 2.23
CA LEU A 2 4.13 -0.20 1.92
C LEU A 2 5.04 1.04 1.99
N LYS A 3 5.88 1.16 3.04
CA LYS A 3 6.86 2.27 3.19
C LYS A 3 7.78 2.39 1.97
N GLN A 4 8.15 1.26 1.36
CA GLN A 4 9.00 1.23 0.18
C GLN A 4 8.22 1.55 -1.11
N LYS A 5 6.97 1.08 -1.22
CA LYS A 5 6.08 1.34 -2.37
C LYS A 5 5.48 2.76 -2.40
N VAL A 6 5.34 3.44 -1.27
CA VAL A 6 4.67 4.74 -1.18
C VAL A 6 5.69 5.88 -1.01
N LEU A 7 6.62 5.75 -0.06
CA LEU A 7 7.54 6.84 0.27
C LEU A 7 8.85 6.80 -0.53
N LEU A 8 9.39 5.61 -0.83
CA LEU A 8 10.68 5.49 -1.54
C LEU A 8 10.52 5.47 -3.07
N SER A 9 9.50 4.82 -3.60
CA SER A 9 9.31 4.73 -5.06
C SER A 9 8.49 5.86 -5.67
N LYS A 10 8.03 6.86 -4.88
CA LYS A 10 7.19 7.98 -5.34
C LYS A 10 6.04 7.54 -6.25
N ARG A 11 5.47 6.36 -6.00
CA ARG A 11 4.64 5.65 -6.98
C ARG A 11 3.41 6.44 -7.40
N LEU A 12 2.71 7.05 -6.45
CA LEU A 12 1.56 7.90 -6.72
C LEU A 12 1.95 9.13 -7.55
N GLN A 13 3.12 9.72 -7.28
CA GLN A 13 3.62 10.85 -8.06
C GLN A 13 3.95 10.41 -9.49
N THR A 14 4.63 9.28 -9.70
CA THR A 14 4.94 8.77 -11.04
C THR A 14 3.69 8.36 -11.80
N GLU A 15 2.70 7.77 -11.12
CA GLU A 15 1.40 7.43 -11.72
C GLU A 15 0.64 8.70 -12.15
N TRP A 16 0.67 9.77 -11.34
CA TRP A 16 0.10 11.05 -11.72
C TRP A 16 0.84 11.70 -12.90
N GLU A 17 2.16 11.77 -12.85
CA GLU A 17 2.97 12.36 -13.92
C GLU A 17 2.75 11.64 -15.24
N GLN A 18 2.64 10.31 -15.21
CA GLN A 18 2.30 9.51 -16.37
C GLN A 18 0.87 9.81 -16.86
N ALA A 19 -0.13 9.77 -15.99
CA ALA A 19 -1.52 10.04 -16.35
C ALA A 19 -1.73 11.48 -16.89
N ALA A 20 -1.02 12.46 -16.32
CA ALA A 20 -1.03 13.84 -16.78
C ALA A 20 -0.34 13.99 -18.15
N SER A 21 0.71 13.22 -18.42
CA SER A 21 1.39 13.22 -19.73
C SER A 21 0.54 12.64 -20.86
N GLU A 22 -0.42 11.75 -20.53
CA GLU A 22 -1.38 11.17 -21.48
C GLU A 22 -2.52 12.15 -21.84
N CYS A 23 -2.67 13.24 -21.09
CA CYS A 23 -3.73 14.22 -21.32
C CYS A 23 -3.44 15.06 -22.56
N SER A 24 -4.48 15.24 -23.38
CA SER A 24 -4.39 16.04 -24.60
C SER A 24 -3.99 17.49 -24.30
N SER A 25 -3.02 18.01 -25.05
CA SER A 25 -2.50 19.37 -24.85
C SER A 25 -3.50 20.43 -25.32
N LEU A 26 -3.73 21.42 -24.45
CA LEU A 26 -4.52 22.61 -24.72
C LEU A 26 -3.68 23.79 -25.25
N VAL A 27 -2.37 23.58 -25.45
CA VAL A 27 -1.47 24.62 -25.94
C VAL A 27 -1.90 25.07 -27.33
N GLY A 28 -1.98 26.40 -27.54
CA GLY A 28 -2.38 26.96 -28.83
C GLY A 28 -3.90 26.98 -29.07
N CYS A 29 -4.73 26.45 -28.16
CA CYS A 29 -6.19 26.48 -28.33
C CYS A 29 -6.75 27.90 -28.14
N VAL A 30 -6.24 28.66 -27.17
CA VAL A 30 -6.70 30.02 -26.88
C VAL A 30 -6.37 30.95 -28.04
N GLU A 31 -5.14 30.89 -28.54
CA GLU A 31 -4.64 31.70 -29.65
C GLU A 31 -5.40 31.42 -30.95
N ARG A 32 -5.73 30.14 -31.20
CA ARG A 32 -6.58 29.74 -32.35
C ARG A 32 -8.02 30.24 -32.18
N ALA A 33 -8.58 30.13 -30.98
CA ALA A 33 -9.93 30.64 -30.70
C ALA A 33 -9.99 32.16 -30.90
N ASP A 34 -9.02 32.90 -30.39
CA ASP A 34 -8.89 34.35 -30.56
C ASP A 34 -8.79 34.72 -32.04
N THR A 35 -8.02 33.97 -32.82
CA THR A 35 -7.93 34.17 -34.27
C THR A 35 -9.29 34.00 -34.96
N TYR A 36 -10.06 32.96 -34.59
CA TYR A 36 -11.41 32.75 -35.17
C TYR A 36 -12.39 33.84 -34.75
N VAL A 37 -12.37 34.25 -33.48
CA VAL A 37 -13.20 35.33 -32.96
C VAL A 37 -12.85 36.67 -33.62
N SER A 38 -11.57 36.96 -33.81
CA SER A 38 -11.12 38.16 -34.52
C SER A 38 -11.61 38.18 -35.96
N ARG A 39 -11.47 37.07 -36.70
CA ARG A 39 -11.98 36.98 -38.08
C ARG A 39 -13.48 37.18 -38.18
N MET A 40 -14.25 36.61 -37.24
CA MET A 40 -15.70 36.82 -37.19
C MET A 40 -16.05 38.28 -36.88
N ARG A 41 -15.27 38.95 -36.03
CA ARG A 41 -15.43 40.37 -35.71
C ARG A 41 -15.15 41.25 -36.93
N ASP A 42 -14.12 40.95 -37.71
CA ASP A 42 -13.80 41.68 -38.93
C ASP A 42 -14.94 41.54 -39.97
N SER A 43 -15.44 40.32 -40.17
CA SER A 43 -16.62 40.07 -41.01
C SER A 43 -17.86 40.81 -40.52
N TRP A 44 -18.07 40.88 -39.19
CA TRP A 44 -19.18 41.63 -38.60
C TRP A 44 -19.09 43.13 -38.89
N GLN A 45 -17.89 43.72 -38.84
CA GLN A 45 -17.69 45.12 -39.21
C GLN A 45 -18.08 45.39 -40.67
N SER A 46 -17.80 44.47 -41.58
CA SER A 46 -18.26 44.56 -42.98
C SER A 46 -19.79 44.58 -43.07
N PHE A 47 -20.49 43.68 -42.36
CA PHE A 47 -21.96 43.67 -42.35
C PHE A 47 -22.58 44.96 -41.79
N VAL A 48 -21.94 45.57 -40.78
CA VAL A 48 -22.39 46.86 -40.24
C VAL A 48 -22.29 47.96 -41.30
N LYS A 49 -21.22 47.97 -42.10
CA LYS A 49 -21.05 48.90 -43.23
C LYS A 49 -22.12 48.64 -44.31
N ASP A 50 -22.31 47.39 -44.69
CA ASP A 50 -23.32 47.00 -45.69
C ASP A 50 -24.72 47.46 -45.28
N LYS A 51 -25.09 47.25 -44.02
CA LYS A 51 -26.37 47.68 -43.46
C LYS A 51 -26.59 49.19 -43.56
N SER A 52 -25.52 49.99 -43.47
CA SER A 52 -25.62 51.44 -43.54
C SER A 52 -25.88 51.98 -44.96
N MET A 53 -25.61 51.18 -46.01
CA MET A 53 -25.71 51.61 -47.41
C MET A 53 -27.13 51.57 -48.01
N ARG A 54 -28.14 51.02 -47.31
CA ARG A 54 -29.57 50.88 -47.71
C ARG A 54 -29.86 50.10 -49.01
N VAL A 55 -29.02 50.20 -50.04
CA VAL A 55 -29.06 49.43 -51.29
C VAL A 55 -27.62 49.03 -51.63
N LEU A 56 -27.38 47.73 -51.78
CA LEU A 56 -26.08 47.18 -52.18
C LEU A 56 -26.02 47.06 -53.71
N SER A 57 -24.84 47.24 -54.30
CA SER A 57 -24.65 46.87 -55.71
C SER A 57 -24.65 45.35 -55.85
N SER A 58 -24.90 44.82 -57.05
CA SER A 58 -24.86 43.37 -57.29
C SER A 58 -23.51 42.74 -56.88
N HIS A 59 -22.41 43.49 -57.00
CA HIS A 59 -21.10 43.04 -56.55
C HIS A 59 -21.00 42.99 -55.02
N ASP A 60 -21.50 44.03 -54.33
CA ASP A 60 -21.51 44.08 -52.87
C ASP A 60 -22.43 43.01 -52.27
N GLU A 61 -23.54 42.66 -52.93
CA GLU A 61 -24.40 41.53 -52.54
C GLU A 61 -23.66 40.19 -52.59
N GLN A 62 -22.82 39.97 -53.62
CA GLN A 62 -21.99 38.77 -53.70
C GLN A 62 -20.94 38.74 -52.59
N PHE A 63 -20.27 39.87 -52.34
CA PHE A 63 -19.29 39.96 -51.24
C PHE A 63 -19.95 39.75 -49.87
N HIS A 64 -21.13 40.33 -49.65
CA HIS A 64 -21.94 40.13 -48.45
C HIS A 64 -22.27 38.64 -48.24
N PHE A 65 -22.69 37.94 -49.30
CA PHE A 65 -22.94 36.51 -49.26
C PHE A 65 -21.67 35.70 -48.89
N LEU A 66 -20.52 36.04 -49.49
CA LEU A 66 -19.25 35.38 -49.18
C LEU A 66 -18.83 35.59 -47.71
N GLU A 67 -18.97 36.81 -47.18
CA GLU A 67 -18.70 37.09 -45.77
C GLU A 67 -19.65 36.29 -44.85
N LYS A 68 -20.92 36.10 -45.24
CA LYS A 68 -21.87 35.25 -44.50
C LYS A 68 -21.41 33.80 -44.45
N VAL A 69 -20.99 33.24 -45.58
CA VAL A 69 -20.43 31.87 -45.66
C VAL A 69 -19.16 31.75 -44.82
N LYS A 70 -18.27 32.75 -44.87
CA LYS A 70 -17.02 32.81 -44.10
C LYS A 70 -17.27 32.82 -42.59
N VAL A 71 -18.25 33.59 -42.10
CA VAL A 71 -18.64 33.59 -40.68
C VAL A 71 -19.19 32.23 -40.26
N GLN A 72 -20.07 31.63 -41.07
CA GLN A 72 -20.61 30.30 -40.77
C GLN A 72 -19.50 29.25 -40.68
N GLN A 73 -18.54 29.26 -41.61
CA GLN A 73 -17.44 28.30 -41.62
C GLN A 73 -16.46 28.54 -40.45
N THR A 74 -16.19 29.80 -40.11
CA THR A 74 -15.32 30.14 -38.98
C THR A 74 -15.97 29.75 -37.65
N SER A 75 -17.28 29.98 -37.50
CA SER A 75 -18.06 29.52 -36.34
C SER A 75 -18.03 28.00 -36.19
N LYS A 76 -18.21 27.24 -37.27
CA LYS A 76 -18.06 25.77 -37.25
C LYS A 76 -16.66 25.33 -36.81
N LYS A 77 -15.61 26.00 -37.28
CA LYS A 77 -14.22 25.70 -36.86
C LYS A 77 -13.97 26.01 -35.39
N LEU A 78 -14.53 27.11 -34.88
CA LEU A 78 -14.44 27.47 -33.46
C LEU A 78 -15.19 26.46 -32.59
N LEU A 79 -16.40 26.06 -33.00
CA LEU A 79 -17.18 25.05 -32.29
C LEU A 79 -16.43 23.71 -32.25
N ALA A 80 -15.87 23.26 -33.39
CA ALA A 80 -15.07 22.05 -33.45
C ALA A 80 -13.82 22.12 -32.56
N LEU A 81 -13.11 23.25 -32.54
CA LEU A 81 -11.98 23.47 -31.64
C LEU A 81 -12.41 23.32 -30.16
N TRP A 82 -13.55 23.88 -29.80
CA TRP A 82 -14.07 23.78 -28.44
C TRP A 82 -14.51 22.36 -28.07
N GLN A 83 -15.30 21.69 -28.91
CA GLN A 83 -15.85 20.37 -28.61
C GLN A 83 -14.80 19.26 -28.70
N GLU A 84 -14.09 19.19 -29.83
CA GLU A 84 -13.21 18.06 -30.15
C GLU A 84 -11.87 18.15 -29.42
N GLN A 85 -11.42 19.36 -29.11
CA GLN A 85 -10.13 19.57 -28.46
C GLN A 85 -10.31 20.02 -27.01
N CYS A 86 -10.90 21.19 -26.76
CA CYS A 86 -10.91 21.76 -25.41
C CYS A 86 -11.73 20.90 -24.42
N LEU A 87 -12.99 20.65 -24.73
CA LEU A 87 -13.90 19.90 -23.87
C LEU A 87 -13.39 18.47 -23.65
N LYS A 88 -12.98 17.79 -24.72
CA LYS A 88 -12.44 16.44 -24.64
C LYS A 88 -11.18 16.36 -23.76
N SER A 89 -10.25 17.31 -23.92
CA SER A 89 -9.02 17.35 -23.10
C SER A 89 -9.32 17.61 -21.62
N CYS A 90 -10.25 18.53 -21.32
CA CYS A 90 -10.68 18.80 -19.95
C CYS A 90 -11.34 17.60 -19.29
N LEU A 91 -12.25 16.91 -20.01
CA LEU A 91 -12.89 15.69 -19.53
C LEU A 91 -11.88 14.57 -19.30
N GLN A 92 -10.93 14.40 -20.23
CA GLN A 92 -9.86 13.41 -20.09
C GLN A 92 -9.03 13.69 -18.82
N ALA A 93 -8.60 14.93 -18.61
CA ALA A 93 -7.83 15.32 -17.43
C ALA A 93 -8.62 15.13 -16.12
N ALA A 94 -9.91 15.47 -16.12
CA ALA A 94 -10.79 15.26 -14.97
C ALA A 94 -10.93 13.77 -14.61
N ASN A 95 -11.16 12.91 -15.60
CA ASN A 95 -11.27 11.46 -15.39
C ASN A 95 -9.97 10.86 -14.85
N LYS A 96 -8.82 11.25 -15.42
CA LYS A 96 -7.51 10.78 -14.96
C LYS A 96 -7.21 11.23 -13.53
N LEU A 97 -7.60 12.45 -13.17
CA LEU A 97 -7.48 12.95 -11.79
C LEU A 97 -8.37 12.17 -10.82
N ASP A 98 -9.60 11.86 -11.21
CA ASP A 98 -10.55 11.09 -10.40
C ASP A 98 -10.06 9.65 -10.15
N GLU A 99 -9.55 8.98 -11.18
CA GLU A 99 -8.93 7.66 -11.08
C GLU A 99 -7.71 7.67 -10.14
N TRP A 100 -6.82 8.65 -10.32
CA TRP A 100 -5.64 8.81 -9.49
C TRP A 100 -6.01 9.08 -8.02
N TYR A 101 -6.97 9.98 -7.80
CA TYR A 101 -7.45 10.32 -6.46
C TYR A 101 -8.08 9.12 -5.75
N SER A 102 -8.86 8.32 -6.47
CA SER A 102 -9.43 7.07 -5.93
C SER A 102 -8.33 6.08 -5.51
N GLY A 103 -7.29 5.93 -6.33
CA GLY A 103 -6.11 5.10 -6.00
C GLY A 103 -5.33 5.63 -4.79
N MET A 104 -5.19 6.95 -4.68
CA MET A 104 -4.57 7.62 -3.54
C MET A 104 -5.39 7.37 -2.25
N GLN A 105 -6.71 7.52 -2.30
CA GLN A 105 -7.58 7.27 -1.15
C GLN A 105 -7.47 5.82 -0.66
N ALA A 106 -7.48 4.85 -1.57
CA ALA A 106 -7.30 3.44 -1.22
C ALA A 106 -5.95 3.21 -0.52
N THR A 107 -4.87 3.82 -1.03
CA THR A 107 -3.54 3.76 -0.41
C THR A 107 -3.53 4.40 0.99
N MET A 108 -4.23 5.51 1.16
CA MET A 108 -4.32 6.21 2.46
C MET A 108 -5.05 5.36 3.51
N VAL A 109 -6.13 4.67 3.13
CA VAL A 109 -6.82 3.73 4.02
C VAL A 109 -5.89 2.58 4.43
N GLN A 110 -5.12 2.02 3.49
CA GLN A 110 -4.12 0.99 3.79
C GLN A 110 -3.05 1.48 4.78
N CYS A 111 -2.56 2.72 4.61
CA CYS A 111 -1.63 3.32 5.57
C CYS A 111 -2.24 3.42 6.97
N ARG A 112 -3.51 3.83 7.08
CA ARG A 112 -4.21 3.94 8.37
C ARG A 112 -4.36 2.59 9.06
N CYS A 113 -4.78 1.56 8.33
CA CYS A 113 -4.84 0.18 8.84
C CYS A 113 -3.47 -0.28 9.36
N LEU A 114 -2.39 -0.01 8.61
CA LEU A 114 -1.05 -0.38 9.06
C LEU A 114 -0.59 0.39 10.31
N GLU A 115 -0.98 1.65 10.48
CA GLU A 115 -0.72 2.39 11.71
C GLU A 115 -1.46 1.78 12.90
N GLU A 116 -2.73 1.39 12.72
CA GLU A 116 -3.53 0.70 13.73
C GLU A 116 -2.89 -0.65 14.12
N ASP A 117 -2.45 -1.43 13.14
CA ASP A 117 -1.74 -2.71 13.35
C ASP A 117 -0.40 -2.51 14.06
N LEU A 118 0.36 -1.49 13.67
CA LEU A 118 1.65 -1.17 14.29
C LEU A 118 1.46 -0.74 15.75
N ASN A 119 0.44 0.07 16.04
CA ASN A 119 0.13 0.46 17.41
C ASN A 119 -0.29 -0.74 18.26
N SER A 120 -1.11 -1.63 17.70
CA SER A 120 -1.56 -2.86 18.38
C SER A 120 -0.39 -3.80 18.70
N THR A 121 0.50 -4.02 17.74
CA THR A 121 1.70 -4.84 17.94
C THR A 121 2.68 -4.21 18.93
N ASN A 122 2.86 -2.89 18.90
CA ASN A 122 3.69 -2.17 19.87
C ASN A 122 3.13 -2.32 21.30
N LEU A 123 1.81 -2.24 21.47
CA LEU A 123 1.16 -2.48 22.76
C LEU A 123 1.41 -3.92 23.26
N LEU A 124 1.28 -4.92 22.39
CA LEU A 124 1.58 -6.32 22.73
C LEU A 124 3.05 -6.49 23.17
N VAL A 125 4.00 -5.91 22.44
CA VAL A 125 5.42 -5.96 22.79
C VAL A 125 5.68 -5.31 24.16
N LYS A 126 5.06 -4.17 24.44
CA LYS A 126 5.17 -3.51 25.76
C LYS A 126 4.60 -4.37 26.89
N ASN A 127 3.46 -5.02 26.66
CA ASN A 127 2.85 -5.91 27.64
C ASN A 127 3.75 -7.11 27.92
N TYR A 128 4.26 -7.78 26.88
CA TYR A 128 5.20 -8.90 27.04
C TYR A 128 6.49 -8.47 27.73
N SER A 129 7.05 -7.31 27.39
CA SER A 129 8.23 -6.78 28.07
C SER A 129 7.98 -6.56 29.57
N SER A 130 6.79 -6.07 29.93
CA SER A 130 6.40 -5.86 31.33
C SER A 130 6.25 -7.19 32.06
N SER A 131 5.58 -8.18 31.45
CA SER A 131 5.44 -9.52 32.04
C SER A 131 6.77 -10.26 32.22
N VAL A 132 7.71 -10.11 31.26
CA VAL A 132 9.05 -10.68 31.39
C VAL A 132 9.80 -10.01 32.53
N GLN A 133 9.75 -8.68 32.63
CA GLN A 133 10.41 -7.94 33.71
C GLN A 133 9.85 -8.31 35.10
N GLU A 134 8.54 -8.53 35.20
CA GLU A 134 7.89 -9.01 36.42
C GLU A 134 8.38 -10.42 36.79
N ALA A 135 8.39 -11.36 35.84
CA ALA A 135 8.91 -12.71 36.06
C ALA A 135 10.40 -12.72 36.44
N GLU A 136 11.23 -11.88 35.83
CA GLU A 136 12.64 -11.71 36.20
C GLU A 136 12.78 -11.22 37.65
N SER A 137 11.95 -10.27 38.06
CA SER A 137 11.93 -9.74 39.43
C SER A 137 11.49 -10.81 40.45
N GLU A 138 10.50 -11.63 40.10
CA GLU A 138 10.07 -12.76 40.93
C GLU A 138 11.17 -13.82 41.09
N ILE A 139 11.85 -14.18 40.00
CA ILE A 139 12.99 -15.12 40.04
C ILE A 139 14.09 -14.56 40.93
N PHE A 140 14.42 -13.28 40.79
CA PHE A 140 15.42 -12.62 41.63
C PHE A 140 15.03 -12.71 43.12
N ASN A 141 13.78 -12.35 43.47
CA ASN A 141 13.28 -12.45 44.83
C ASN A 141 13.32 -13.88 45.39
N ILE A 142 12.93 -14.89 44.61
CA ILE A 142 13.00 -16.30 45.01
C ILE A 142 14.45 -16.71 45.24
N SER A 143 15.37 -16.27 44.37
CA SER A 143 16.80 -16.57 44.51
C SER A 143 17.39 -15.96 45.79
N GLU A 144 17.03 -14.72 46.14
CA GLU A 144 17.43 -14.11 47.41
C GLU A 144 16.87 -14.85 48.62
N GLN A 145 15.61 -15.31 48.58
CA GLN A 145 15.02 -16.13 49.63
C GLN A 145 15.75 -17.47 49.80
N ILE A 146 16.12 -18.13 48.69
CA ILE A 146 16.91 -19.37 48.72
C ILE A 146 18.30 -19.11 49.32
N ILE A 147 18.98 -18.04 48.91
CA ILE A 147 20.30 -17.69 49.46
C ILE A 147 20.20 -17.40 50.97
N SER A 148 19.19 -16.61 51.38
CA SER A 148 18.96 -16.25 52.78
C SER A 148 18.66 -17.49 53.64
N SER A 149 17.84 -18.40 53.14
CA SER A 149 17.54 -19.66 53.84
C SER A 149 18.77 -20.57 53.94
N LEU A 150 19.55 -20.71 52.87
CA LEU A 150 20.82 -21.46 52.91
C LEU A 150 21.83 -20.85 53.89
N GLN A 151 21.95 -19.53 53.97
CA GLN A 151 22.81 -18.85 54.95
C GLN A 151 22.34 -19.11 56.39
N SER A 152 21.03 -19.08 56.63
CA SER A 152 20.48 -19.40 57.97
C SER A 152 20.74 -20.85 58.40
N VAL A 153 20.76 -21.79 57.45
CA VAL A 153 21.08 -23.22 57.68
C VAL A 153 22.58 -23.42 57.86
N GLY A 154 23.42 -22.69 57.12
CA GLY A 154 24.89 -22.72 57.26
C GLY A 154 25.39 -22.15 58.59
N VAL A 155 24.65 -21.23 59.22
CA VAL A 155 25.00 -20.69 60.55
C VAL A 155 24.62 -21.63 61.70
N SER A 156 23.71 -22.60 61.48
CA SER A 156 23.45 -23.67 62.47
C SER A 156 24.42 -24.85 62.38
N GLY A 157 25.40 -24.79 61.47
CA GLY A 157 26.36 -25.85 61.21
C GLY A 157 27.78 -25.34 60.99
N SER A 158 28.33 -24.50 61.87
CA SER A 158 29.79 -24.36 61.96
C SER A 158 30.29 -23.91 63.34
N VAL A 159 30.74 -24.89 64.11
CA VAL A 159 31.90 -24.73 64.99
C VAL A 159 33.14 -24.87 64.09
N VAL A 160 33.90 -23.78 63.98
CA VAL A 160 35.38 -23.73 63.92
C VAL A 160 36.11 -23.89 62.56
N ASN A 161 36.89 -22.83 62.30
CA ASN A 161 38.19 -22.70 61.63
C ASN A 161 38.36 -22.84 60.10
N ASN A 162 38.61 -21.68 59.49
CA ASN A 162 39.91 -21.22 58.98
C ASN A 162 40.84 -22.23 58.29
N HIS A 163 40.97 -22.11 56.96
CA HIS A 163 42.22 -21.77 56.23
C HIS A 163 41.87 -21.63 54.74
N SER A 164 41.99 -20.43 54.16
CA SER A 164 43.20 -19.85 53.54
C SER A 164 43.49 -20.37 52.13
N GLN A 165 43.56 -19.38 51.23
CA GLN A 165 44.38 -19.29 50.02
C GLN A 165 43.83 -19.83 48.68
N GLU A 166 43.54 -18.85 47.81
CA GLU A 166 43.99 -18.71 46.42
C GLU A 166 44.52 -19.97 45.70
N LEU A 167 43.92 -20.32 44.56
CA LEU A 167 44.57 -20.15 43.26
C LEU A 167 43.60 -20.32 42.09
N LYS A 168 43.85 -19.55 41.04
CA LYS A 168 43.16 -19.52 39.74
C LYS A 168 43.37 -20.81 38.94
N SER A 169 42.45 -21.03 37.99
CA SER A 169 42.65 -21.47 36.60
C SER A 169 42.00 -22.81 36.20
N GLN A 170 41.09 -22.69 35.22
CA GLN A 170 40.95 -23.49 34.00
C GLN A 170 40.72 -25.02 34.08
N THR A 171 39.56 -25.38 33.52
CA THR A 171 39.35 -26.43 32.49
C THR A 171 39.95 -27.82 32.74
N GLU A 172 39.08 -28.79 33.02
CA GLU A 172 39.03 -30.03 32.22
C GLU A 172 37.78 -30.84 32.54
N TYR A 173 36.99 -31.07 31.48
CA TYR A 173 35.86 -31.99 31.49
C TYR A 173 36.41 -33.39 31.23
N SER A 174 36.16 -34.32 32.14
CA SER A 174 36.26 -35.75 31.85
C SER A 174 35.03 -36.45 32.41
N LEU A 175 34.29 -37.06 31.48
CA LEU A 175 33.14 -37.94 31.70
C LEU A 175 33.59 -39.21 32.42
N THR A 176 33.02 -39.49 33.59
CA THR A 176 32.86 -40.86 34.08
C THR A 176 31.51 -41.03 34.77
N ASN A 177 30.72 -41.94 34.21
CA ASN A 177 29.41 -42.36 34.71
C ASN A 177 29.55 -43.01 36.10
N HIS A 178 28.71 -42.61 37.06
CA HIS A 178 28.31 -43.50 38.14
C HIS A 178 26.85 -43.26 38.56
N GLU A 179 26.07 -44.32 38.34
CA GLU A 179 24.80 -44.73 38.93
C GLU A 179 24.10 -43.80 39.94
N TYR A 180 22.91 -43.37 39.54
CA TYR A 180 21.90 -42.75 40.39
C TYR A 180 21.15 -43.79 41.24
N PRO A 181 20.90 -43.54 42.53
CA PRO A 181 19.85 -44.23 43.25
C PRO A 181 18.47 -43.64 42.92
N LYS A 182 17.54 -44.52 42.54
CA LYS A 182 16.12 -44.23 42.28
C LYS A 182 15.50 -43.42 43.43
N ARG A 183 15.06 -42.19 43.15
CA ARG A 183 14.04 -41.48 43.94
C ARG A 183 12.77 -41.30 43.10
N LYS A 184 11.63 -41.70 43.68
CA LYS A 184 10.33 -41.79 43.03
C LYS A 184 9.69 -40.40 42.85
N SER A 185 8.95 -40.27 41.73
CA SER A 185 7.73 -39.47 41.55
C SER A 185 7.81 -37.94 41.38
N LYS A 186 8.29 -37.46 40.20
CA LYS A 186 7.74 -36.27 39.49
C LYS A 186 7.79 -36.35 37.94
N HIS A 187 8.02 -37.54 37.36
CA HIS A 187 8.15 -37.71 35.90
C HIS A 187 6.82 -37.67 35.10
N SER A 188 5.66 -37.69 35.77
CA SER A 188 4.35 -37.73 35.11
C SER A 188 3.96 -36.39 34.46
N SER A 189 4.26 -35.28 35.13
CA SER A 189 3.85 -33.93 34.68
C SER A 189 4.62 -33.48 33.43
N TYR A 190 5.93 -33.72 33.37
CA TYR A 190 6.75 -33.36 32.20
C TYR A 190 6.42 -34.18 30.95
N ARG A 191 6.01 -35.46 31.10
CA ARG A 191 5.55 -36.28 29.97
C ARG A 191 4.25 -35.76 29.39
N ASN A 192 3.31 -35.33 30.24
CA ASN A 192 2.06 -34.75 29.77
C ASN A 192 2.31 -33.43 29.03
N VAL A 193 3.15 -32.55 29.56
CA VAL A 193 3.52 -31.29 28.87
C VAL A 193 4.22 -31.57 27.54
N LEU A 194 5.14 -32.53 27.49
CA LEU A 194 5.78 -32.95 26.23
C LEU A 194 4.77 -33.50 25.22
N SER A 195 3.82 -34.33 25.66
CA SER A 195 2.76 -34.85 24.78
C SER A 195 1.84 -33.75 24.26
N GLN A 196 1.53 -32.75 25.08
CA GLN A 196 0.72 -31.60 24.69
C GLN A 196 1.47 -30.70 23.70
N LEU A 197 2.76 -30.43 23.92
CA LEU A 197 3.59 -29.68 22.99
C LEU A 197 3.77 -30.42 21.65
N GLN A 198 3.85 -31.75 21.69
CA GLN A 198 3.96 -32.56 20.49
C GLN A 198 2.64 -32.60 19.71
N ASN A 199 1.49 -32.64 20.40
CA ASN A 199 0.18 -32.49 19.77
C ASN A 199 0.00 -31.10 19.15
N LEU A 200 0.37 -30.03 19.88
CA LEU A 200 0.27 -28.65 19.41
C LEU A 200 1.20 -28.39 18.21
N LYS A 201 2.37 -29.02 18.19
CA LYS A 201 3.27 -29.02 17.02
C LYS A 201 2.62 -29.69 15.81
N ASN A 202 1.94 -30.83 16.00
CA ASN A 202 1.27 -31.55 14.91
C ASN A 202 0.06 -30.76 14.39
N GLU A 203 -0.74 -30.16 15.29
CA GLU A 203 -1.87 -29.28 14.93
C GLU A 203 -1.39 -28.06 14.15
N ASN A 204 -0.32 -27.40 14.60
CA ASN A 204 0.28 -26.30 13.86
C ASN A 204 0.78 -26.73 12.48
N SER A 205 1.38 -27.93 12.36
CA SER A 205 1.80 -28.46 11.05
C SER A 205 0.61 -28.67 10.10
N SER A 206 -0.51 -29.18 10.62
CA SER A 206 -1.74 -29.35 9.84
C SER A 206 -2.35 -28.01 9.43
N LEU A 207 -2.33 -27.00 10.30
CA LEU A 207 -2.78 -25.65 9.95
C LEU A 207 -1.91 -25.01 8.86
N TRP A 208 -0.60 -25.25 8.87
CA TRP A 208 0.29 -24.80 7.82
C TRP A 208 0.02 -25.49 6.47
N GLU A 209 -0.31 -26.78 6.49
CA GLU A 209 -0.70 -27.53 5.29
C GLU A 209 -2.01 -27.00 4.70
N ILE A 210 -3.04 -26.79 5.54
CA ILE A 210 -4.31 -26.18 5.12
C ILE A 210 -4.10 -24.74 4.61
N ALA A 211 -3.23 -23.96 5.25
CA ALA A 211 -2.91 -22.60 4.78
C ALA A 211 -2.19 -22.60 3.42
N ALA A 212 -1.33 -23.59 3.16
CA ALA A 212 -0.68 -23.78 1.88
C ALA A 212 -1.69 -24.20 0.80
N GLU A 213 -2.60 -25.13 1.10
CA GLU A 213 -3.69 -25.53 0.21
C GLU A 213 -4.61 -24.35 -0.12
N ASN A 214 -5.01 -23.57 0.88
CA ASN A 214 -5.82 -22.37 0.69
C ASN A 214 -5.10 -21.34 -0.19
N SER A 215 -3.79 -21.15 -0.01
CA SER A 215 -2.99 -20.25 -0.84
C SER A 215 -2.97 -20.74 -2.30
N ALA A 216 -2.81 -22.04 -2.54
CA ALA A 216 -2.86 -22.63 -3.88
C ALA A 216 -4.24 -22.48 -4.53
N ILE A 217 -5.32 -22.65 -3.77
CA ILE A 217 -6.70 -22.44 -4.25
C ILE A 217 -6.92 -20.96 -4.62
N ILE A 218 -6.43 -20.02 -3.81
CA ILE A 218 -6.51 -18.58 -4.11
C ILE A 218 -5.75 -18.26 -5.40
N GLU A 219 -4.58 -18.86 -5.61
CA GLU A 219 -3.83 -18.70 -6.86
C GLU A 219 -4.57 -19.26 -8.07
N GLN A 220 -5.21 -20.44 -7.94
CA GLN A 220 -6.06 -21.00 -8.99
C GLN A 220 -7.25 -20.09 -9.33
N PHE A 221 -7.94 -19.55 -8.32
CA PHE A 221 -9.02 -18.58 -8.56
C PHE A 221 -8.49 -17.31 -9.25
N CYS A 222 -7.31 -16.83 -8.87
CA CYS A 222 -6.69 -15.68 -9.54
C CYS A 222 -6.32 -15.96 -11.00
N MET A 223 -5.92 -17.19 -11.33
CA MET A 223 -5.68 -17.61 -12.72
C MET A 223 -7.00 -17.67 -13.51
N ILE A 224 -8.04 -18.31 -12.97
CA ILE A 224 -9.36 -18.39 -13.61
C ILE A 224 -9.96 -16.99 -13.85
N LEU A 225 -9.83 -16.07 -12.88
CA LEU A 225 -10.29 -14.70 -13.03
C LEU A 225 -9.51 -13.92 -14.10
N LYS A 226 -8.21 -14.21 -14.28
CA LYS A 226 -7.42 -13.66 -15.37
C LYS A 226 -7.85 -14.23 -16.72
N ASP A 227 -8.10 -15.53 -16.79
CA ASP A 227 -8.53 -16.22 -18.01
C ASP A 227 -9.92 -15.73 -18.48
N ILE A 228 -10.87 -15.56 -17.56
CA ILE A 228 -12.19 -14.96 -17.85
C ILE A 228 -12.06 -13.53 -18.35
N LYS A 229 -11.11 -12.76 -17.79
CA LYS A 229 -10.85 -11.39 -18.23
C LYS A 229 -10.21 -11.35 -19.62
N THR A 230 -9.39 -12.33 -19.98
CA THR A 230 -8.79 -12.43 -21.33
C THR A 230 -9.77 -12.95 -22.38
N THR A 231 -10.60 -13.94 -22.07
CA THR A 231 -11.61 -14.47 -23.00
C THR A 231 -12.75 -13.48 -23.24
N GLY A 232 -13.15 -12.71 -22.21
CA GLY A 232 -14.10 -11.60 -22.37
C GLY A 232 -13.57 -10.40 -23.17
N SER A 233 -12.24 -10.27 -23.33
CA SER A 233 -11.63 -9.28 -24.23
C SER A 233 -11.51 -9.77 -25.67
N GLU A 234 -11.40 -11.08 -25.92
CA GLU A 234 -11.34 -11.64 -27.27
C GLU A 234 -12.72 -11.71 -27.95
N GLU A 235 -13.81 -11.97 -27.22
CA GLU A 235 -15.16 -11.98 -27.81
C GLU A 235 -15.66 -10.58 -28.23
N ASN A 236 -15.19 -9.51 -27.59
CA ASN A 236 -15.50 -8.13 -28.01
C ASN A 236 -14.61 -7.61 -29.15
N SER A 237 -13.59 -8.38 -29.56
CA SER A 237 -12.69 -8.04 -30.67
C SER A 237 -13.10 -8.72 -31.99
N GLY A 238 -14.03 -9.68 -31.97
CA GLY A 238 -14.45 -10.48 -33.12
C GLY A 238 -15.78 -10.08 -33.77
N GLN A 239 -16.50 -9.09 -33.23
CA GLN A 239 -17.72 -8.53 -33.84
C GLN A 239 -17.50 -7.09 -34.30
N LEU A 240 -16.50 -6.88 -35.16
CA LEU A 240 -16.34 -5.63 -35.93
C LEU A 240 -15.50 -5.92 -37.19
N THR A 241 -16.03 -6.78 -38.05
CA THR A 241 -15.75 -6.83 -39.49
C THR A 241 -17.02 -7.18 -40.23
#